data_AF-A0A6B2G4J4-F1
#
_entry.id   AF-A0A6B2G4J4-F1
#
_cell.length_a   1.000
_cell.length_b   1.000
_cell.length_c   1.000
_cell.angle_alpha   90.00
_cell.angle_beta   90.00
_cell.angle_gamma   90.00
#
_symmetry.space_group_name_H-M   'P 1'
#
loop_
_entity.id
_entity.type
_entity.pdbx_description
1 polymer ?
#
loop_
_entity_poly.entity_id
_entity_poly.type
_entity_poly.pdbx_seq_one_letter_code
_entity_poly.pdbx_strand_id
1 'polypeptide(L)'
;KNTPGIITNPLKNASNGGSKKGASLKKEHTLELVSVIAIIRHGDRTPKQKMKMLTRHPEFFKIFNKYGGDVEARVKLKKPSQLQDILNVTNHLIKTNTTKRSYEAIDNPAKLLQMKYVLEMYGEFMGFNRKVQIKSLDDKRNKILECKF
;
A
#
# COMPACT_ATOMS: atom_id res chain seq x y z
N LYS A 1 43.37 13.19 -27.72
CA LYS A 1 43.60 12.22 -26.63
C LYS A 1 43.41 10.85 -27.25
N ASN A 2 44.51 10.11 -27.32
CA ASN A 2 44.83 9.14 -28.37
C ASN A 2 44.15 7.78 -28.19
N THR A 3 43.73 7.23 -29.32
CA THR A 3 43.57 5.79 -29.58
C THR A 3 44.89 5.04 -29.37
N PRO A 4 44.90 3.86 -28.73
CA PRO A 4 46.02 2.95 -28.84
C PRO A 4 45.74 1.93 -29.94
N GLY A 5 46.46 2.08 -31.05
CA GLY A 5 46.66 1.01 -32.02
C GLY A 5 47.84 0.13 -31.62
N ILE A 6 47.75 -1.12 -32.07
CA ILE A 6 48.84 -2.04 -32.41
C ILE A 6 49.69 -2.56 -31.25
N ILE A 7 49.49 -3.83 -30.91
CA ILE A 7 50.58 -4.72 -30.51
C ILE A 7 50.47 -5.99 -31.35
N THR A 8 51.33 -6.08 -32.36
CA THR A 8 51.63 -7.31 -33.10
C THR A 8 52.60 -8.16 -32.28
N ASN A 9 52.33 -9.47 -32.22
CA ASN A 9 53.16 -10.48 -31.56
C ASN A 9 54.61 -10.51 -32.11
N PRO A 10 55.61 -10.84 -31.28
CA PRO A 10 56.83 -11.44 -31.77
C PRO A 10 56.76 -12.97 -31.71
N LEU A 11 57.48 -13.56 -32.68
CA LEU A 11 57.63 -14.97 -33.00
C LEU A 11 58.18 -15.85 -31.86
N LYS A 12 57.87 -17.15 -32.03
CA LYS A 12 58.46 -18.35 -31.40
C LYS A 12 59.97 -18.24 -31.16
N ASN A 13 60.43 -18.85 -30.06
CA ASN A 13 61.70 -19.56 -30.03
C ASN A 13 61.63 -20.81 -29.13
N ALA A 14 62.42 -21.80 -29.53
CA ALA A 14 62.32 -23.21 -29.19
C ALA A 14 63.04 -23.63 -27.90
N SER A 15 62.64 -24.82 -27.42
CA SER A 15 63.41 -25.83 -26.68
C SER A 15 64.21 -25.42 -25.42
N ASN A 16 63.86 -25.99 -24.27
CA ASN A 16 64.67 -27.06 -23.66
C ASN A 16 64.10 -27.58 -22.32
N GLY A 17 64.32 -28.88 -22.09
CA GLY A 17 64.89 -29.34 -20.82
C GLY A 17 63.96 -29.50 -19.61
N GLY A 18 63.47 -30.73 -19.44
CA GLY A 18 63.50 -31.49 -18.19
C GLY A 18 63.23 -30.80 -16.85
N SER A 19 62.13 -31.17 -16.21
CA SER A 19 62.16 -31.91 -14.93
C SER A 19 60.73 -32.11 -14.44
N LYS A 20 60.34 -33.38 -14.28
CA LYS A 20 59.16 -33.76 -13.52
C LYS A 20 59.37 -33.30 -12.07
N LYS A 21 58.75 -32.20 -11.67
CA LYS A 21 58.40 -31.95 -10.28
C LYS A 21 56.89 -31.96 -10.20
N GLY A 22 56.36 -32.92 -9.44
CA GLY A 22 54.94 -33.06 -9.16
C GLY A 22 54.43 -31.79 -8.50
N ALA A 23 53.93 -30.87 -9.30
CA ALA A 23 53.03 -29.85 -8.83
C ALA A 23 51.73 -30.59 -8.53
N SER A 24 51.46 -30.84 -7.25
CA SER A 24 50.10 -31.10 -6.79
C SER A 24 49.26 -29.94 -7.31
N LEU A 25 48.51 -30.18 -8.39
CA LEU A 25 47.53 -29.23 -8.88
C LEU A 25 46.56 -29.05 -7.72
N LYS A 26 46.73 -27.96 -6.97
CA LYS A 26 45.65 -27.43 -6.14
C LYS A 26 44.53 -27.14 -7.13
N LYS A 27 43.59 -28.08 -7.19
CA LYS A 27 42.42 -28.01 -8.05
C LYS A 27 41.64 -26.82 -7.53
N GLU A 28 41.86 -25.65 -8.13
CA GLU A 28 41.06 -24.47 -7.85
C GLU A 28 39.66 -24.82 -8.35
N HIS A 29 38.76 -25.14 -7.43
CA HIS A 29 37.38 -25.38 -7.77
C HIS A 29 36.78 -24.03 -8.14
N THR A 30 36.82 -23.70 -9.43
CA THR A 30 36.08 -22.58 -10.00
C THR A 30 34.61 -22.97 -10.02
N LEU A 31 33.91 -22.69 -8.93
CA LEU A 31 32.47 -22.87 -8.87
C LEU A 31 31.82 -21.80 -9.73
N GLU A 32 31.03 -22.24 -10.71
CA GLU A 32 30.30 -21.36 -11.63
C GLU A 32 28.84 -21.32 -11.20
N LEU A 33 28.31 -20.10 -11.07
CA LEU A 33 26.90 -19.91 -10.76
C LEU A 33 26.06 -20.28 -11.99
N VAL A 34 25.39 -21.43 -11.95
CA VAL A 34 24.61 -21.93 -13.10
C VAL A 34 23.21 -21.31 -13.15
N SER A 35 22.59 -21.05 -12.01
CA SER A 35 21.27 -20.41 -11.96
C SER A 35 20.98 -19.77 -10.61
N VAL A 36 20.29 -18.63 -10.65
CA VAL A 36 19.70 -17.97 -9.48
C VAL A 36 18.22 -17.78 -9.72
N ILE A 37 17.41 -18.23 -8.77
CA ILE A 37 15.99 -17.92 -8.73
C ILE A 37 15.80 -16.91 -7.60
N ALA A 38 15.38 -15.70 -7.95
CA ALA A 38 15.06 -14.65 -6.99
C ALA A 38 13.55 -14.37 -7.02
N ILE A 39 12.90 -14.49 -5.86
CA ILE A 39 11.51 -14.10 -5.67
C ILE A 39 11.49 -12.73 -4.99
N ILE A 40 11.18 -11.69 -5.77
CA ILE A 40 11.21 -10.30 -5.31
C ILE A 40 9.79 -9.78 -5.24
N ARG A 41 9.40 -9.23 -4.08
CA ARG A 41 8.21 -8.39 -3.98
C ARG A 41 8.56 -6.95 -4.33
N HIS A 42 7.55 -6.17 -4.72
CA HIS A 42 7.72 -4.73 -4.92
C HIS A 42 8.25 -4.06 -3.66
N GLY A 43 9.22 -3.15 -3.85
CA GLY A 43 9.72 -2.23 -2.83
C GLY A 43 8.59 -1.42 -2.19
N ASP A 44 8.89 -0.89 -1.00
CA ASP A 44 7.90 -0.48 -0.03
C ASP A 44 6.84 0.48 -0.60
N ARG A 45 5.59 0.08 -0.45
CA ARG A 45 4.43 0.84 -0.88
C ARG A 45 4.19 1.87 0.20
N THR A 46 4.22 3.17 -0.11
CA THR A 46 3.91 4.25 0.85
C THR A 46 2.69 3.86 1.70
N PRO A 47 2.79 3.89 3.03
CA PRO A 47 1.76 3.35 3.91
C PRO A 47 0.40 3.99 3.62
N LYS A 48 -0.60 3.14 3.38
CA LYS A 48 -1.94 3.56 3.01
C LYS A 48 -2.83 3.66 4.25
N GLN A 49 -3.28 4.86 4.60
CA GLN A 49 -4.24 5.04 5.69
C GLN A 49 -5.63 4.58 5.23
N LYS A 50 -6.05 3.40 5.70
CA LYS A 50 -7.33 2.79 5.30
C LYS A 50 -8.30 2.85 6.47
N MET A 51 -9.35 3.65 6.34
CA MET A 51 -10.46 3.68 7.30
C MET A 51 -11.58 2.74 6.84
N LYS A 52 -12.16 1.99 7.78
CA LYS A 52 -13.35 1.18 7.56
C LYS A 52 -14.40 1.53 8.60
N MET A 53 -15.63 1.79 8.15
CA MET A 53 -16.74 2.11 9.04
C MET A 53 -18.01 1.36 8.61
N LEU A 54 -18.78 0.93 9.60
CA LEU A 54 -20.15 0.47 9.45
C LEU A 54 -21.06 1.59 9.94
N THR A 55 -22.14 1.87 9.23
CA THR A 55 -23.08 2.94 9.59
C THR A 55 -24.51 2.59 9.21
N ARG A 56 -25.46 3.14 9.97
CA ARG A 56 -26.90 3.21 9.64
C ARG A 56 -27.36 4.65 9.43
N HIS A 57 -26.45 5.63 9.45
CA HIS A 57 -26.85 7.03 9.51
C HIS A 57 -27.30 7.54 8.12
N PRO A 58 -28.47 8.22 8.03
CA PRO A 58 -29.01 8.73 6.77
C PRO A 58 -28.05 9.68 6.02
N GLU A 59 -27.29 10.50 6.75
CA GLU A 59 -26.27 11.37 6.14
C GLU A 59 -25.18 10.60 5.40
N PHE A 60 -24.75 9.44 5.91
CA PHE A 60 -23.81 8.59 5.17
C PHE A 60 -24.49 7.96 3.96
N PHE A 61 -25.76 7.56 4.05
CA PHE A 61 -26.53 7.06 2.90
C PHE A 61 -26.60 8.05 1.73
N LYS A 62 -26.64 9.37 1.99
CA LYS A 62 -26.50 10.36 0.90
C LYS A 62 -25.19 10.19 0.10
N ILE A 63 -24.10 9.81 0.76
CA ILE A 63 -22.81 9.50 0.13
C ILE A 63 -22.88 8.18 -0.64
N PHE A 64 -23.62 7.17 -0.15
CA PHE A 64 -23.87 5.93 -0.90
C PHE A 64 -24.58 6.24 -2.21
N ASN A 65 -25.70 6.98 -2.17
CA ASN A 65 -26.46 7.34 -3.36
C ASN A 65 -25.60 8.15 -4.35
N LYS A 66 -24.82 9.12 -3.86
CA LYS A 66 -23.95 9.98 -4.69
C LYS A 66 -22.85 9.19 -5.41
N TYR A 67 -22.32 8.13 -4.81
CA TYR A 67 -21.17 7.39 -5.32
C TYR A 67 -21.48 5.92 -5.69
N GLY A 68 -22.76 5.56 -5.83
CA GLY A 68 -23.20 4.24 -6.30
C GLY A 68 -22.98 3.10 -5.31
N GLY A 69 -23.04 3.38 -4.00
CA GLY A 69 -22.81 2.40 -2.95
C GLY A 69 -24.01 1.49 -2.62
N ASP A 70 -25.21 1.81 -3.12
CA ASP A 70 -26.47 1.17 -2.71
C ASP A 70 -26.55 -0.29 -3.12
N VAL A 71 -26.10 -0.61 -4.34
CA VAL A 71 -26.15 -1.97 -4.90
C VAL A 71 -25.28 -2.94 -4.11
N GLU A 72 -24.08 -2.50 -3.71
CA GLU A 72 -23.12 -3.34 -2.97
C GLU A 72 -23.18 -3.14 -1.44
N ALA A 73 -24.04 -2.24 -0.95
CA ALA A 73 -24.06 -1.77 0.44
C ALA A 73 -22.67 -1.40 0.97
N ARG A 74 -21.77 -0.97 0.07
CA ARG A 74 -20.40 -0.59 0.38
C ARG A 74 -19.94 0.46 -0.62
N VAL A 75 -19.17 1.43 -0.13
CA VAL A 75 -18.53 2.43 -0.98
C VAL A 75 -17.07 2.58 -0.60
N LYS A 76 -16.19 2.74 -1.60
CA LYS A 76 -14.74 2.88 -1.43
C LYS A 76 -14.31 4.20 -2.04
N LEU A 77 -14.04 5.20 -1.20
CA LEU A 77 -13.63 6.53 -1.64
C LEU A 77 -12.12 6.69 -1.54
N LYS A 78 -11.54 7.33 -2.57
CA LYS A 78 -10.10 7.58 -2.68
C LYS A 78 -9.79 8.98 -3.20
N LYS A 79 -10.68 9.58 -3.99
CA LYS A 79 -10.41 10.89 -4.59
C LYS A 79 -10.50 11.99 -3.51
N PRO A 80 -9.65 13.03 -3.54
CA PRO A 80 -9.69 14.14 -2.59
C PRO A 80 -11.09 14.73 -2.36
N SER A 81 -11.83 15.04 -3.43
CA SER A 81 -13.19 15.59 -3.36
C SER A 81 -14.17 14.66 -2.62
N GLN A 82 -14.07 13.36 -2.86
CA GLN A 82 -14.89 12.35 -2.18
C GLN A 82 -14.56 12.24 -0.69
N LEU A 83 -13.28 12.37 -0.35
CA LEU A 83 -12.82 12.32 1.05
C LEU A 83 -13.23 13.59 1.80
N GLN A 84 -13.21 14.75 1.14
CA GLN A 84 -13.72 16.01 1.69
C GLN A 84 -15.23 15.92 1.96
N ASP A 85 -16.01 15.34 1.06
CA ASP A 85 -17.45 15.13 1.30
C ASP A 85 -17.70 14.29 2.56
N ILE A 86 -16.93 13.22 2.76
CA ILE A 86 -17.01 12.40 3.98
C ILE A 86 -16.61 13.23 5.21
N LEU A 87 -15.53 14.01 5.12
CA LEU A 87 -15.07 14.84 6.24
C LEU A 87 -16.14 15.86 6.65
N ASN A 88 -16.81 16.48 5.68
CA ASN A 88 -17.89 17.44 5.91
C ASN A 88 -19.06 16.77 6.64
N VAL A 89 -19.51 15.60 6.17
CA VAL A 89 -20.56 14.81 6.84
C VAL A 89 -20.13 14.42 8.26
N THR A 90 -18.90 13.93 8.42
CA THR A 90 -18.35 13.52 9.73
C THR A 90 -18.34 14.68 10.72
N ASN A 91 -17.89 15.87 10.30
CA ASN A 91 -17.88 17.07 11.13
C ASN A 91 -19.29 17.52 11.51
N HIS A 92 -20.23 17.46 10.56
CA HIS A 92 -21.64 17.75 10.82
C HIS A 92 -22.24 16.80 11.88
N LEU A 93 -21.93 15.50 11.81
CA LEU A 93 -22.40 14.51 12.77
C LEU A 93 -21.77 14.68 14.15
N ILE A 94 -20.47 14.95 14.22
CA ILE A 94 -19.79 15.23 15.50
C ILE A 94 -20.43 16.45 16.18
N LYS A 95 -20.65 17.54 15.44
CA LYS A 95 -21.29 18.75 15.97
C LYS A 95 -22.72 18.46 16.45
N THR A 96 -23.50 17.72 15.67
CA THR A 96 -24.88 17.38 16.03
C THR A 96 -24.95 16.50 17.28
N ASN A 97 -24.04 15.52 17.42
CA ASN A 97 -23.93 14.67 18.62
C ASN A 97 -23.50 15.45 19.88
N THR A 98 -22.66 16.48 19.74
CA THR A 98 -22.31 17.33 20.89
C THR A 98 -23.48 18.17 21.38
N THR A 99 -24.37 18.59 20.47
CA THR A 99 -25.55 19.41 20.81
C THR A 99 -26.73 18.56 21.28
N LYS A 100 -26.94 17.39 20.67
CA LYS A 100 -28.03 16.47 21.01
C LYS A 100 -27.43 15.31 21.80
N ARG A 101 -27.64 15.24 23.11
CA ARG A 101 -27.40 14.03 23.95
C ARG A 101 -28.37 12.88 23.61
N SER A 102 -28.72 12.72 22.34
CA SER A 102 -29.69 11.71 21.92
C SER A 102 -29.00 10.35 21.80
N TYR A 103 -29.62 9.37 22.45
CA TYR A 103 -29.21 7.96 22.51
C TYR A 103 -29.25 7.25 21.14
N GLU A 104 -29.73 7.91 20.08
CA GLU A 104 -29.84 7.36 18.72
C GLU A 104 -28.58 7.54 17.85
N ALA A 105 -27.45 7.92 18.44
CA ALA A 105 -26.16 7.87 17.78
C ALA A 105 -25.72 6.40 17.59
N ILE A 106 -26.33 5.71 16.63
CA ILE A 106 -26.00 4.32 16.25
C ILE A 106 -24.55 4.21 15.74
N ASP A 107 -23.92 5.33 15.37
CA ASP A 107 -22.52 5.38 15.00
C ASP A 107 -21.61 5.61 16.22
N ASN A 108 -20.71 4.65 16.48
CA ASN A 108 -19.72 4.72 17.55
C ASN A 108 -18.94 6.06 17.47
N PRO A 109 -19.06 6.97 18.45
CA PRO A 109 -18.48 8.31 18.41
C PRO A 109 -16.95 8.27 18.27
N ALA A 110 -16.30 7.23 18.80
CA ALA A 110 -14.86 7.03 18.63
C ALA A 110 -14.47 6.82 17.15
N LYS A 111 -15.31 6.14 16.36
CA LYS A 111 -15.06 5.95 14.91
C LYS A 111 -15.24 7.23 14.12
N LEU A 112 -16.19 8.10 14.49
CA LEU A 112 -16.35 9.41 13.86
C LEU A 112 -15.15 10.32 14.15
N LEU A 113 -14.69 10.34 15.39
CA LEU A 113 -13.47 11.06 15.76
C LEU A 113 -12.23 10.51 15.06
N GLN A 114 -12.11 9.18 14.97
CA GLN A 114 -11.04 8.52 14.21
C GLN A 114 -11.12 8.87 12.71
N MET A 115 -12.32 8.89 12.12
CA MET A 115 -12.53 9.28 10.71
C MET A 115 -12.06 10.72 10.49
N LYS A 116 -12.46 11.65 11.38
CA LYS A 116 -12.02 13.04 11.35
C LYS A 116 -10.49 13.14 11.41
N TYR A 117 -9.87 12.52 12.41
CA TYR A 117 -8.40 12.48 12.55
C TYR A 117 -7.73 11.93 11.29
N VAL A 118 -8.17 10.76 10.83
CA VAL A 118 -7.64 10.11 9.61
C VAL A 118 -7.86 10.95 8.37
N LEU A 119 -8.81 11.88 8.31
CA LEU A 119 -9.03 12.73 7.14
C LEU A 119 -8.33 14.08 7.25
N GLU A 120 -8.13 14.61 8.46
CA GLU A 120 -7.49 15.91 8.71
C GLU A 120 -5.98 15.81 8.96
N MET A 121 -5.45 14.64 9.30
CA MET A 121 -4.01 14.46 9.47
C MET A 121 -3.25 14.94 8.24
N TYR A 122 -2.07 15.52 8.41
CA TYR A 122 -1.19 16.02 7.33
C TYR A 122 -1.79 17.10 6.41
N GLY A 123 -2.90 17.75 6.78
CA GLY A 123 -3.44 18.90 6.05
C GLY A 123 -4.19 18.52 4.77
N GLU A 124 -3.90 19.20 3.66
CA GLU A 124 -4.62 19.03 2.39
C GLU A 124 -4.42 17.63 1.78
N PHE A 125 -5.41 17.16 1.02
CA PHE A 125 -5.40 15.85 0.36
C PHE A 125 -4.33 15.67 -0.76
N MET A 126 -3.31 16.55 -0.83
CA MET A 126 -2.20 16.47 -1.78
C MET A 126 -1.16 15.43 -1.29
N GLY A 127 -0.80 14.47 -2.14
CA GLY A 127 0.07 13.34 -1.76
C GLY A 127 -0.60 12.27 -0.88
N PHE A 128 -1.94 12.30 -0.75
CA PHE A 128 -2.68 11.43 0.16
C PHE A 128 -2.84 9.98 -0.33
N ASN A 129 -2.26 9.04 0.42
CA ASN A 129 -2.54 7.61 0.29
C ASN A 129 -3.69 7.16 1.22
N ARG A 130 -4.83 7.85 1.21
CA ARG A 130 -5.98 7.47 2.05
C ARG A 130 -7.03 6.68 1.27
N LYS A 131 -7.79 5.86 1.99
CA LYS A 131 -8.98 5.20 1.48
C LYS A 131 -9.99 5.02 2.60
N VAL A 132 -11.17 5.58 2.41
CA VAL A 132 -12.30 5.30 3.28
C VAL A 132 -13.16 4.22 2.64
N GLN A 133 -13.54 3.23 3.43
CA GLN A 133 -14.50 2.23 3.04
C GLN A 133 -15.65 2.24 4.03
N ILE A 134 -16.82 2.67 3.58
CA ILE A 134 -18.05 2.65 4.37
C ILE A 134 -18.88 1.46 3.94
N LYS A 135 -19.53 0.80 4.91
CA LYS A 135 -20.48 -0.29 4.70
C LYS A 135 -21.79 0.04 5.40
N SER A 136 -22.90 -0.24 4.74
CA SER A 136 -24.22 -0.13 5.37
C SER A 136 -24.46 -1.33 6.28
N LEU A 137 -24.99 -1.07 7.47
CA LEU A 137 -25.37 -2.11 8.43
C LEU A 137 -26.80 -2.65 8.19
N ASP A 138 -27.56 -2.02 7.29
CA ASP A 138 -28.94 -2.44 6.95
C ASP A 138 -28.95 -3.64 6.00
N ASP A 139 -27.85 -3.86 5.28
CA ASP A 139 -27.71 -5.01 4.41
C ASP A 139 -27.47 -6.29 5.22
N LYS A 140 -28.28 -7.32 4.93
CA LYS A 140 -28.18 -8.67 5.50
C LYS A 140 -26.76 -9.24 5.38
N ARG A 141 -26.02 -8.91 4.31
CA ARG A 141 -24.62 -9.30 4.07
C ARG A 141 -23.64 -8.75 5.12
N ASN A 142 -23.98 -7.64 5.77
CA ASN A 142 -23.13 -6.97 6.74
C ASN A 142 -23.58 -7.17 8.20
N LYS A 143 -24.74 -7.81 8.47
CA LYS A 143 -25.24 -8.08 9.84
C LYS A 143 -24.26 -8.88 10.70
N ILE A 144 -23.52 -9.83 10.11
CA ILE A 144 -22.46 -10.60 10.80
C ILE A 144 -21.33 -9.70 11.33
N LEU A 145 -21.19 -8.48 10.79
CA LEU A 145 -20.16 -7.54 11.17
C LEU A 145 -20.55 -6.65 12.35
N GLU A 146 -21.82 -6.64 12.76
CA GLU A 146 -22.33 -5.87 13.91
C GLU A 146 -21.64 -6.31 15.21
N CYS A 147 -21.23 -7.58 15.31
CA CYS A 147 -20.55 -8.16 16.48
C CYS A 147 -19.01 -8.06 16.42
N LYS A 148 -18.42 -7.62 15.29
CA LYS A 148 -16.97 -7.69 15.03
C LYS A 148 -16.24 -6.35 15.05
N PHE A 149 -16.94 -5.23 15.22
CA PHE A 149 -16.37 -3.89 14.98
C PHE A 149 -16.80 -2.83 15.98
#